data_AF-A0A1F7IB72-F1
#
_entry.id   AF-A0A1F7IB72-F1
#
_cell.length_a   1.000
_cell.length_b   1.000
_cell.length_c   1.000
_cell.angle_alpha   90.00
_cell.angle_beta   90.00
_cell.angle_gamma   90.00
#
_symmetry.space_group_name_H-M   'P 1'
#
loop_
_entity.id
_entity.type
_entity.pdbx_description
1 polymer ?
#
loop_
_entity_poly.entity_id
_entity_poly.type
_entity_poly.pdbx_seq_one_letter_code
_entity_poly.pdbx_strand_id
1 'polypeptide(L)'
;MMGRSAKENIKAHLDPNIADKKMKQELNDQLTFIRKNYRKYIEIVPGILNFLKKLKKAKIRAALATSSRRETTDLFLDTLKLREYFNSITTSDDVTKAKPDPEIYLKAAKNLRVKPADSVVFEDSYSGIEAAKRAGMKVVLVTTSLTKKEISNVDLSIKDFTKISISDLRKI
;
A
#
# COMPACT_ATOMS: atom_id res chain seq x y z
N MET A 1 7.10 3.76 -57.19
CA MET A 1 7.26 5.08 -56.54
C MET A 1 6.54 5.01 -55.20
N MET A 2 7.32 5.02 -54.10
CA MET A 2 6.98 5.20 -52.67
C MET A 2 5.68 4.55 -52.13
N GLY A 3 5.70 3.59 -51.21
CA GLY A 3 6.59 3.42 -50.06
C GLY A 3 5.73 3.54 -48.79
N ARG A 4 5.68 2.47 -47.99
CA ARG A 4 4.89 2.34 -46.75
C ARG A 4 5.08 3.54 -45.83
N SER A 5 4.16 4.50 -45.88
CA SER A 5 4.14 5.68 -45.03
C SER A 5 2.93 5.57 -44.10
N ALA A 6 3.19 5.10 -42.87
CA ALA A 6 2.41 5.34 -41.63
C ALA A 6 2.78 4.37 -40.50
N LYS A 7 3.43 3.23 -40.80
CA LYS A 7 3.73 2.18 -39.80
C LYS A 7 5.19 2.04 -39.36
N GLU A 8 6.12 2.86 -39.87
CA GLU A 8 7.55 2.72 -39.55
C GLU A 8 8.20 3.94 -38.86
N ASN A 9 7.47 5.03 -38.55
CA ASN A 9 8.08 6.26 -38.00
C ASN A 9 7.86 6.53 -36.50
N ILE A 10 7.48 5.54 -35.69
CA ILE A 10 7.53 5.64 -34.22
C ILE A 10 8.17 4.38 -33.63
N LYS A 11 9.35 4.03 -34.15
CA LYS A 11 10.16 2.95 -33.59
C LYS A 11 11.65 3.26 -33.66
N ALA A 12 12.04 4.49 -33.29
CA ALA A 12 13.42 4.80 -32.89
C ALA A 12 13.45 6.17 -32.19
N HIS A 13 14.21 6.28 -31.11
CA HIS A 13 14.56 7.51 -30.37
C HIS A 13 13.65 7.97 -29.24
N LEU A 14 13.41 7.09 -28.27
CA LEU A 14 13.65 7.51 -26.89
C LEU A 14 14.67 6.52 -26.32
N ASP A 15 15.87 7.01 -26.02
CA ASP A 15 16.83 6.27 -25.20
C ASP A 15 16.09 5.85 -23.91
N PRO A 16 16.04 4.55 -23.57
CA PRO A 16 15.39 4.08 -22.35
C PRO A 16 15.86 4.87 -21.11
N ASN A 17 17.12 5.31 -21.10
CA ASN A 17 17.65 6.15 -20.02
C ASN A 17 17.05 7.56 -20.01
N ILE A 18 16.69 8.13 -21.17
CA ILE A 18 16.05 9.44 -21.27
C ILE A 18 14.57 9.35 -20.91
N ALA A 19 13.87 8.29 -21.34
CA ALA A 19 12.48 8.03 -20.94
C ALA A 19 12.38 7.80 -19.42
N ASP A 20 13.30 7.01 -18.85
CA ASP A 20 13.39 6.80 -17.40
C ASP A 20 13.78 8.08 -16.65
N LYS A 21 14.71 8.87 -17.18
CA LYS A 21 15.12 10.13 -16.55
C LYS A 21 14.02 11.17 -16.59
N LYS A 22 13.30 11.29 -17.71
CA LYS A 22 12.16 12.22 -17.85
C LYS A 22 10.99 11.80 -16.98
N MET A 23 10.67 10.51 -16.90
CA MET A 23 9.61 9.99 -16.03
C MET A 23 9.96 10.13 -14.54
N LYS A 24 11.24 9.91 -14.17
CA LYS A 24 11.76 10.22 -12.82
C LYS A 24 11.74 11.71 -12.52
N GLN A 25 12.01 12.56 -13.51
CA GLN A 25 11.93 14.03 -13.36
C GLN A 25 10.48 14.46 -13.13
N GLU A 26 9.54 13.98 -13.96
CA GLU A 26 8.11 14.28 -13.84
C GLU A 26 7.52 13.76 -12.51
N LEU A 27 7.91 12.56 -12.08
CA LEU A 27 7.54 12.05 -10.77
C LEU A 27 8.14 12.91 -9.65
N ASN A 28 9.41 13.28 -9.73
CA ASN A 28 10.02 14.18 -8.74
C ASN A 28 9.34 15.56 -8.72
N ASP A 29 8.93 16.08 -9.86
CA ASP A 29 8.23 17.37 -9.96
C ASP A 29 6.82 17.26 -9.37
N GLN A 30 6.07 16.19 -9.67
CA GLN A 30 4.78 15.90 -9.03
C GLN A 30 4.91 15.71 -7.52
N LEU A 31 5.92 14.97 -7.07
CA LEU A 31 6.18 14.73 -5.65
C LEU A 31 6.63 16.00 -4.94
N THR A 32 7.43 16.85 -5.59
CA THR A 32 7.83 18.17 -5.07
C THR A 32 6.64 19.10 -5.00
N PHE A 33 5.76 19.06 -5.99
CA PHE A 33 4.49 19.78 -6.00
C PHE A 33 3.55 19.31 -4.87
N ILE A 34 3.40 18.00 -4.66
CA ILE A 34 2.63 17.43 -3.54
C ILE A 34 3.27 17.80 -2.19
N ARG A 35 4.59 17.69 -2.04
CA ARG A 35 5.31 18.10 -0.82
C ARG A 35 5.13 19.58 -0.51
N LYS A 36 5.21 20.45 -1.53
CA LYS A 36 5.17 21.90 -1.38
C LYS A 36 3.76 22.44 -1.17
N ASN A 37 2.78 21.86 -1.86
CA ASN A 37 1.40 22.36 -1.90
C ASN A 37 0.41 21.51 -1.10
N TYR A 38 0.69 20.21 -0.90
CA TYR A 38 -0.24 19.25 -0.30
C TYR A 38 0.24 18.56 0.97
N ARG A 39 1.38 18.94 1.54
CA ARG A 39 1.79 18.48 2.88
C ARG A 39 0.73 18.78 3.96
N LYS A 40 -0.05 19.86 3.80
CA LYS A 40 -1.21 20.19 4.66
C LYS A 40 -2.45 19.32 4.39
N TYR A 41 -2.51 18.61 3.27
CA TYR A 41 -3.68 17.83 2.81
C TYR A 41 -3.45 16.31 2.83
N ILE A 42 -2.24 15.84 3.17
CA ILE A 42 -1.98 14.42 3.42
C ILE A 42 -2.45 14.13 4.85
N GLU A 43 -3.71 13.74 4.98
CA GLU A 43 -4.29 13.32 6.24
C GLU A 43 -4.10 11.81 6.45
N ILE A 44 -3.52 11.43 7.58
CA ILE A 44 -3.51 10.04 8.03
C ILE A 44 -4.86 9.69 8.63
N VAL A 45 -5.32 8.45 8.43
CA VAL A 45 -6.58 7.97 9.00
C VAL A 45 -6.58 8.20 10.52
N PRO A 46 -7.62 8.82 11.10
CA PRO A 46 -7.65 9.17 12.52
C PRO A 46 -7.27 7.99 13.43
N GLY A 47 -6.37 8.24 14.38
CA GLY A 47 -5.92 7.25 15.37
C GLY A 47 -4.80 6.31 14.92
N ILE A 48 -4.42 6.26 13.63
CA ILE A 48 -3.44 5.27 13.14
C ILE A 48 -2.09 5.36 13.85
N LEU A 49 -1.56 6.56 14.06
CA LEU A 49 -0.26 6.75 14.73
C LEU A 49 -0.29 6.20 16.16
N ASN A 50 -1.38 6.45 16.90
CA ASN A 50 -1.54 5.93 18.26
C ASN A 50 -1.68 4.40 18.24
N PHE A 51 -2.35 3.85 17.24
CA PHE A 51 -2.48 2.41 17.08
C PHE A 51 -1.12 1.74 16.78
N LEU A 52 -0.34 2.28 15.84
CA LEU A 52 1.01 1.80 15.53
C LEU A 52 1.95 1.87 16.76
N LYS A 53 1.89 2.95 17.54
CA LYS A 53 2.62 3.06 18.82
C LYS A 53 2.24 1.96 19.80
N LYS A 54 0.95 1.62 19.91
CA LYS A 54 0.47 0.53 20.77
C LYS A 54 1.00 -0.83 20.28
N LEU A 55 0.99 -1.10 18.97
CA LEU A 55 1.57 -2.33 18.40
C LEU A 55 3.06 -2.45 18.73
N LYS A 56 3.83 -1.38 18.50
CA LYS A 56 5.27 -1.33 18.81
C LYS A 56 5.54 -1.57 20.30
N LYS A 57 4.80 -0.92 21.20
CA LYS A 57 4.90 -1.13 22.65
C LYS A 57 4.57 -2.58 23.06
N ALA A 58 3.61 -3.20 22.38
CA ALA A 58 3.21 -4.59 22.60
C ALA A 58 4.12 -5.61 21.89
N LYS A 59 5.20 -5.17 21.22
CA LYS A 59 6.10 -6.02 20.41
C LYS A 59 5.38 -6.81 19.32
N ILE A 60 4.27 -6.28 18.79
CA ILE A 60 3.56 -6.84 17.65
C ILE A 60 4.19 -6.29 16.38
N ARG A 61 4.64 -7.20 15.50
CA ARG A 61 5.25 -6.83 14.21
C ARG A 61 4.20 -6.28 13.27
N ALA A 62 4.53 -5.18 12.60
CA ALA A 62 3.66 -4.56 11.60
C ALA A 62 4.36 -4.48 10.24
N ALA A 63 3.60 -4.61 9.16
CA ALA A 63 4.07 -4.41 7.81
C ALA A 63 3.16 -3.44 7.05
N LEU A 64 3.74 -2.72 6.08
CA LEU A 64 3.01 -2.01 5.05
C LEU A 64 3.07 -2.83 3.75
N ALA A 65 1.92 -3.11 3.15
CA ALA A 65 1.78 -3.79 1.87
C ALA A 65 0.89 -2.96 0.93
N THR A 66 1.48 -2.35 -0.10
CA THR A 66 0.79 -1.36 -0.95
C THR A 66 1.02 -1.57 -2.45
N SER A 67 0.02 -1.26 -3.27
CA SER A 67 0.15 -1.25 -4.74
C SER A 67 0.93 -0.03 -5.27
N SER A 68 1.27 0.93 -4.41
CA SER A 68 2.11 2.07 -4.76
C SER A 68 3.57 1.66 -4.99
N ARG A 69 4.28 2.42 -5.83
CA ARG A 69 5.72 2.25 -6.09
C ARG A 69 6.56 2.60 -4.86
N ARG A 70 7.76 2.00 -4.78
CA ARG A 70 8.75 2.17 -3.69
C ARG A 70 9.03 3.64 -3.38
N GLU A 71 9.32 4.41 -4.42
CA GLU A 71 9.67 5.84 -4.33
C GLU A 71 8.57 6.67 -3.66
N THR A 72 7.32 6.50 -4.11
CA THR A 72 6.16 7.19 -3.54
C THR A 72 5.92 6.76 -2.10
N THR A 73 5.97 5.46 -1.81
CA THR A 73 5.79 4.93 -0.46
C THR A 73 6.84 5.47 0.52
N ASP A 74 8.10 5.50 0.11
CA ASP A 74 9.19 5.97 0.96
C ASP A 74 9.05 7.45 1.32
N LEU A 75 8.75 8.27 0.32
CA LEU A 75 8.44 9.67 0.52
C LEU A 75 7.35 9.87 1.59
N PHE A 76 6.21 9.19 1.47
CA PHE A 76 5.11 9.34 2.43
C PHE A 76 5.52 8.89 3.84
N LEU A 77 6.18 7.74 3.95
CA LEU A 77 6.62 7.21 5.24
C LEU A 77 7.60 8.15 5.95
N ASP A 78 8.52 8.77 5.21
CA ASP A 78 9.53 9.67 5.76
C ASP A 78 8.93 11.03 6.12
N THR A 79 8.04 11.55 5.26
CA THR A 79 7.34 12.83 5.50
C THR A 79 6.43 12.77 6.71
N LEU A 80 5.74 11.64 6.88
CA LEU A 80 4.80 11.39 7.99
C LEU A 80 5.48 10.80 9.22
N LYS A 81 6.79 10.52 9.17
CA LYS A 81 7.57 9.86 10.23
C LYS A 81 6.94 8.54 10.70
N LEU A 82 6.47 7.74 9.74
CA LEU A 82 5.80 6.46 10.00
C LEU A 82 6.70 5.24 9.76
N ARG A 83 7.84 5.40 9.08
CA ARG A 83 8.73 4.29 8.73
C ARG A 83 9.11 3.42 9.93
N GLU A 84 9.41 4.04 11.07
CA GLU A 84 9.88 3.38 12.29
C GLU A 84 8.87 2.41 12.95
N TYR A 85 7.62 2.42 12.49
CA TYR A 85 6.56 1.53 13.00
C TYR A 85 6.38 0.26 12.17
N PHE A 86 7.01 0.17 11.00
CA PHE A 86 6.89 -0.99 10.11
C PHE A 86 8.19 -1.78 10.09
N ASN A 87 8.09 -3.08 10.38
CA ASN A 87 9.20 -4.04 10.31
C ASN A 87 9.43 -4.57 8.89
N SER A 88 8.42 -4.47 8.03
CA SER A 88 8.50 -4.79 6.60
C SER A 88 7.71 -3.77 5.81
N ILE A 89 8.26 -3.36 4.66
CA ILE A 89 7.55 -2.55 3.68
C ILE A 89 7.63 -3.31 2.36
N THR A 90 6.47 -3.56 1.76
CA THR A 90 6.33 -4.28 0.49
C THR A 90 5.47 -3.44 -0.43
N THR A 91 6.00 -3.16 -1.61
CA THR A 91 5.43 -2.25 -2.61
C THR A 91 5.12 -3.00 -3.91
N SER A 92 4.54 -2.35 -4.91
CA SER A 92 4.31 -2.99 -6.21
C SER A 92 5.61 -3.38 -6.92
N ASP A 93 6.71 -2.66 -6.65
CA ASP A 93 8.03 -3.00 -7.19
C ASP A 93 8.61 -4.31 -6.59
N ASP A 94 8.01 -4.82 -5.52
CA ASP A 94 8.44 -6.03 -4.82
C ASP A 94 7.71 -7.30 -5.28
N VAL A 95 6.70 -7.20 -6.14
CA VAL A 95 5.84 -8.32 -6.51
C VAL A 95 5.66 -8.43 -8.01
N THR A 96 5.40 -9.64 -8.49
CA THR A 96 5.13 -9.89 -9.91
C THR A 96 3.65 -9.75 -10.25
N LYS A 97 2.76 -10.01 -9.27
CA LYS A 97 1.31 -9.96 -9.44
C LYS A 97 0.71 -8.95 -8.48
N ALA A 98 -0.12 -8.05 -9.04
CA ALA A 98 -0.87 -7.08 -8.27
C ALA A 98 -2.09 -7.71 -7.59
N LYS A 99 -2.60 -7.04 -6.55
CA LYS A 99 -3.91 -7.34 -5.95
C LYS A 99 -4.98 -7.43 -7.07
N PRO A 100 -5.87 -8.44 -7.09
CA PRO A 100 -6.24 -9.33 -5.98
C PRO A 100 -5.39 -10.59 -5.83
N ASP A 101 -4.24 -10.72 -6.49
CA ASP A 101 -3.30 -11.79 -6.17
C ASP A 101 -2.74 -11.61 -4.73
N PRO A 102 -2.61 -12.69 -3.94
CA PRO A 102 -2.15 -12.60 -2.55
C PRO A 102 -0.64 -12.34 -2.40
N GLU A 103 0.15 -12.34 -3.48
CA GLU A 103 1.62 -12.28 -3.45
C GLU A 103 2.16 -11.20 -2.50
N ILE A 104 1.59 -9.99 -2.54
CA ILE A 104 2.07 -8.87 -1.71
C ILE A 104 1.91 -9.11 -0.20
N TYR A 105 0.81 -9.74 0.21
CA TYR A 105 0.58 -10.07 1.61
C TYR A 105 1.41 -11.27 2.05
N LEU A 106 1.54 -12.29 1.20
CA LEU A 106 2.39 -13.44 1.47
C LEU A 106 3.86 -13.02 1.62
N LYS A 107 4.34 -12.11 0.77
CA LYS A 107 5.69 -11.55 0.86
C LYS A 107 5.87 -10.73 2.13
N ALA A 108 4.91 -9.88 2.50
CA ALA A 108 4.95 -9.13 3.75
C ALA A 108 5.00 -10.07 4.98
N ALA A 109 4.16 -11.10 5.05
CA ALA A 109 4.17 -12.09 6.13
C ALA A 109 5.50 -12.87 6.20
N LYS A 110 6.06 -13.25 5.04
CA LYS A 110 7.38 -13.89 4.96
C LYS A 110 8.49 -13.00 5.50
N ASN A 111 8.53 -11.72 5.11
CA ASN A 111 9.50 -10.75 5.62
C ASN A 111 9.37 -10.57 7.13
N LEU A 112 8.14 -10.54 7.62
CA LEU A 112 7.85 -10.51 9.04
C LEU A 112 8.12 -11.84 9.74
N ARG A 113 8.36 -12.97 9.05
CA ARG A 113 8.48 -14.31 9.65
C ARG A 113 7.27 -14.65 10.54
N VAL A 114 6.06 -14.44 10.02
CA VAL A 114 4.78 -14.84 10.62
C VAL A 114 4.01 -15.75 9.67
N LYS A 115 3.08 -16.54 10.22
CA LYS A 115 2.12 -17.28 9.39
C LYS A 115 1.02 -16.32 8.91
N PRO A 116 0.52 -16.46 7.67
CA PRO A 116 -0.62 -15.65 7.21
C PRO A 116 -1.87 -15.80 8.08
N ALA A 117 -2.15 -17.01 8.57
CA ALA A 117 -3.28 -17.26 9.48
C ALA A 117 -3.20 -16.51 10.82
N ASP A 118 -2.00 -16.11 11.25
CA ASP A 118 -1.76 -15.34 12.47
C ASP A 118 -1.67 -13.82 12.19
N SER A 119 -2.09 -13.38 11.00
CA SER A 119 -1.97 -12.00 10.52
C SER A 119 -3.34 -11.36 10.30
N VAL A 120 -3.42 -10.07 10.66
CA VAL A 120 -4.59 -9.22 10.41
C VAL A 120 -4.21 -8.12 9.43
N VAL A 121 -4.98 -7.98 8.36
CA VAL A 121 -4.83 -6.94 7.33
C VAL A 121 -5.89 -5.86 7.54
N PHE A 122 -5.47 -4.60 7.52
CA PHE A 122 -6.35 -3.45 7.45
C PHE A 122 -6.44 -2.97 6.00
N GLU A 123 -7.63 -2.93 5.43
CA GLU A 123 -7.84 -2.62 4.01
C GLU A 123 -9.13 -1.84 3.77
N ASP A 124 -9.16 -1.09 2.67
CA ASP A 124 -10.30 -0.28 2.25
C ASP A 124 -10.67 -0.49 0.77
N SER A 125 -10.05 -1.44 0.08
CA SER A 125 -10.29 -1.74 -1.34
C SER A 125 -10.76 -3.18 -1.57
N TYR A 126 -11.60 -3.40 -2.59
CA TYR A 126 -12.07 -4.75 -2.95
C TYR A 126 -10.90 -5.68 -3.29
N SER A 127 -9.99 -5.23 -4.15
CA SER A 127 -8.85 -6.04 -4.58
C SER A 127 -7.90 -6.35 -3.42
N GLY A 128 -7.73 -5.42 -2.49
CA GLY A 128 -6.93 -5.64 -1.29
C GLY A 128 -7.56 -6.61 -0.30
N ILE A 129 -8.87 -6.51 -0.07
CA ILE A 129 -9.61 -7.45 0.78
C ILE A 129 -9.57 -8.84 0.17
N GLU A 130 -9.79 -8.97 -1.13
CA GLU A 130 -9.72 -10.25 -1.82
C GLU A 130 -8.31 -10.86 -1.76
N ALA A 131 -7.26 -10.07 -2.00
CA ALA A 131 -5.88 -10.53 -1.88
C ALA A 131 -5.55 -11.02 -0.45
N ALA A 132 -6.00 -10.31 0.58
CA ALA A 132 -5.77 -10.70 1.97
C ALA A 132 -6.51 -12.01 2.32
N LYS A 133 -7.75 -12.17 1.85
CA LYS A 133 -8.51 -13.41 2.02
C LYS A 133 -7.88 -14.59 1.28
N ARG A 134 -7.43 -14.40 0.04
CA ARG A 134 -6.69 -15.41 -0.72
C ARG A 134 -5.35 -15.78 -0.07
N ALA A 135 -4.74 -14.85 0.67
CA ALA A 135 -3.54 -15.11 1.47
C ALA A 135 -3.84 -15.90 2.76
N GLY A 136 -5.10 -16.18 3.09
CA GLY A 136 -5.49 -16.85 4.32
C GLY A 136 -5.40 -15.96 5.57
N MET A 137 -5.48 -14.64 5.41
CA MET A 137 -5.38 -13.67 6.50
C MET A 137 -6.76 -13.19 6.97
N LYS A 138 -6.80 -12.70 8.21
CA LYS A 138 -7.94 -11.97 8.76
C LYS A 138 -7.97 -10.55 8.21
N VAL A 139 -9.16 -10.00 8.01
CA VAL A 139 -9.36 -8.69 7.38
C VAL A 139 -10.23 -7.81 8.25
N VAL A 140 -9.71 -6.62 8.55
CA VAL A 140 -10.45 -5.49 9.12
C VAL A 140 -10.69 -4.47 8.01
N LEU A 141 -11.95 -4.27 7.64
CA LEU A 141 -12.33 -3.22 6.70
C LEU A 141 -12.20 -1.85 7.38
N VAL A 142 -11.42 -0.95 6.81
CA VAL A 142 -11.40 0.48 7.16
C VAL A 142 -12.33 1.21 6.18
N THR A 143 -13.40 1.81 6.67
CA THR A 143 -14.45 2.38 5.79
C THR A 143 -14.11 3.79 5.28
N THR A 144 -12.91 3.95 4.71
CA THR A 144 -12.46 5.20 4.05
C THR A 144 -12.96 5.28 2.61
N SER A 145 -12.97 4.15 1.90
CA SER A 145 -13.39 4.06 0.50
C SER A 145 -14.62 3.16 0.29
N LEU A 146 -14.79 2.13 1.13
CA LEU A 146 -15.88 1.16 1.04
C LEU A 146 -16.71 1.12 2.32
N THR A 147 -17.99 0.79 2.19
CA THR A 147 -18.90 0.59 3.31
C THR A 147 -19.14 -0.90 3.61
N LYS A 148 -19.64 -1.20 4.81
CA LYS A 148 -20.02 -2.58 5.20
C LYS A 148 -21.15 -3.16 4.33
N LYS A 149 -21.95 -2.32 3.66
CA LYS A 149 -23.00 -2.79 2.75
C LYS A 149 -22.42 -3.34 1.43
N GLU A 150 -21.26 -2.82 1.05
CA GLU A 150 -20.55 -3.16 -0.18
C GLU A 150 -19.72 -4.43 -0.06
N ILE A 151 -19.22 -4.74 1.15
CA ILE A 151 -18.43 -5.94 1.44
C ILE A 151 -18.92 -6.64 2.70
N SER A 152 -19.31 -7.91 2.55
CA SER A 152 -19.69 -8.79 3.67
C SER A 152 -18.59 -9.75 4.11
N ASN A 153 -17.59 -10.03 3.26
CA ASN A 153 -16.53 -11.01 3.54
C ASN A 153 -15.32 -10.41 4.27
N VAL A 154 -15.54 -9.89 5.48
CA VAL A 154 -14.49 -9.36 6.38
C VAL A 154 -14.76 -9.78 7.81
N ASP A 155 -13.71 -9.85 8.64
CA ASP A 155 -13.82 -10.32 10.03
C ASP A 155 -14.26 -9.19 10.98
N LEU A 156 -13.89 -7.95 10.67
CA LEU A 156 -14.30 -6.74 11.41
C LEU A 156 -14.42 -5.56 10.44
N SER A 157 -15.15 -4.52 10.84
CA SER A 157 -15.17 -3.23 10.15
C SER A 157 -15.05 -2.09 11.15
N ILE A 158 -14.24 -1.08 10.80
CA ILE A 158 -14.01 0.13 11.59
C ILE A 158 -14.09 1.36 10.69
N LYS A 159 -14.50 2.49 11.26
CA LYS A 159 -14.46 3.79 10.57
C LYS A 159 -13.04 4.32 10.44
N ASP A 160 -12.30 4.20 11.53
CA ASP A 160 -10.94 4.68 11.72
C ASP A 160 -10.29 3.92 12.89
N PHE A 161 -9.07 4.29 13.26
CA PHE A 161 -8.29 3.62 14.31
C PHE A 161 -8.51 4.21 15.71
N THR A 162 -9.45 5.14 15.89
CA THR A 162 -9.65 5.84 17.19
C THR A 162 -10.21 4.93 18.28
N LYS A 163 -11.03 3.95 17.89
CA LYS A 163 -11.75 3.06 18.83
C LYS A 163 -11.23 1.62 18.88
N ILE A 164 -10.45 1.19 17.89
CA ILE A 164 -9.96 -0.20 17.84
C ILE A 164 -8.81 -0.43 18.83
N SER A 165 -8.81 -1.61 19.45
CA SER A 165 -7.74 -2.07 20.34
C SER A 165 -7.09 -3.37 19.85
N ILE A 166 -5.90 -3.68 20.38
CA ILE A 166 -5.24 -4.99 20.17
C ILE A 166 -6.13 -6.13 20.68
N SER A 167 -6.92 -5.90 21.74
CA SER A 167 -7.80 -6.92 22.29
C SER A 167 -8.94 -7.29 21.33
N ASP A 168 -9.40 -6.35 20.50
CA ASP A 168 -10.42 -6.62 19.50
C ASP A 168 -9.87 -7.49 18.37
N LEU A 169 -8.60 -7.31 18.01
CA LEU A 169 -7.92 -8.16 17.03
C LEU A 169 -7.74 -9.60 17.48
N ARG A 170 -7.72 -9.87 18.80
CA ARG A 170 -7.61 -11.24 19.34
C ARG A 170 -8.94 -11.99 19.37
N LYS A 171 -10.04 -11.31 19.08
CA LYS A 171 -11.40 -11.90 19.07
C LYS A 171 -11.81 -12.41 17.70
N ILE A 172 -11.00 -12.18 16.66
CA ILE A 172 -11.29 -12.54 15.27
C ILE A 172 -10.37 -13.66 14.77
#